data_AF-A0A2V7FSS8-F1
#
_entry.id   AF-A0A2V7FSS8-F1
#
_cell.length_a   1.000
_cell.length_b   1.000
_cell.length_c   1.000
_cell.angle_alpha   90.00
_cell.angle_beta   90.00
_cell.angle_gamma   90.00
#
_symmetry.space_group_name_H-M   'P 1'
#
loop_
_entity.id
_entity.type
_entity.pdbx_description
1 polymer ?
#
loop_
_entity_poly.entity_id
_entity_poly.type
_entity_poly.pdbx_seq_one_letter_code
_entity_poly.pdbx_strand_id
1 'polypeptide(L)'
;MGNFSISHYAGITIHPRRVELRYLIDMAEIPTFQEIQDSAIVPEDGHPSLARYLARKADILKEGLALEVNGRRLVLQKESSSVLFSPGVGELPTMKLGIVYGASLADALSAGLNRLVYRDGNFPDRAGWKEVVVQPAPGIVLASSSAPRQDRSRQLTDYPTDLLASPPQTLQAWLTFASEAPAAVSAAVGP
;
A
#
# COMPACT_ATOMS: atom_id res chain seq x y z
N MET A 1 11.09 9.26 -15.04
CA MET A 1 11.05 7.78 -14.89
C MET A 1 11.16 7.16 -16.28
N GLY A 2 11.69 5.95 -16.42
CA GLY A 2 11.88 5.33 -17.74
C GLY A 2 10.70 4.45 -18.18
N ASN A 3 10.55 4.18 -19.48
CA ASN A 3 9.42 3.43 -20.06
C ASN A 3 9.31 1.96 -19.61
N PHE A 4 10.27 1.48 -18.83
CA PHE A 4 10.34 0.12 -18.26
C PHE A 4 10.07 0.09 -16.75
N SER A 5 9.78 1.22 -16.10
CA SER A 5 9.63 1.28 -14.65
C SER A 5 8.33 0.66 -14.16
N ILE A 6 8.39 0.08 -12.96
CA ILE A 6 7.24 -0.27 -12.14
C ILE A 6 7.41 0.42 -10.78
N SER A 7 6.50 1.32 -10.45
CA SER A 7 6.46 2.03 -9.18
C SER A 7 5.54 1.35 -8.18
N HIS A 8 5.91 1.43 -6.91
CA HIS A 8 5.25 0.83 -5.77
C HIS A 8 4.88 1.91 -4.78
N TYR A 9 3.66 1.82 -4.27
CA TYR A 9 3.21 2.62 -3.14
C TYR A 9 2.50 1.74 -2.13
N ALA A 10 2.87 1.88 -0.86
CA ALA A 10 2.21 1.24 0.26
C ALA A 10 1.81 2.29 1.30
N GLY A 11 0.50 2.56 1.41
CA GLY A 11 -0.08 3.33 2.50
C GLY A 11 -0.57 2.40 3.60
N ILE A 12 0.05 2.46 4.78
CA ILE A 12 -0.31 1.63 5.93
C ILE A 12 -1.09 2.48 6.93
N THR A 13 -2.38 2.17 7.10
CA THR A 13 -3.24 2.82 8.08
C THR A 13 -3.56 1.86 9.22
N ILE A 14 -3.16 2.22 10.44
CA ILE A 14 -3.37 1.38 11.63
C ILE A 14 -4.62 1.83 12.34
N HIS A 15 -5.58 0.92 12.52
CA HIS A 15 -6.78 1.09 13.31
C HIS A 15 -6.70 0.26 14.61
N PRO A 16 -7.54 0.52 15.62
CA PRO A 16 -7.51 -0.21 16.89
C PRO A 16 -7.59 -1.74 16.78
N ARG A 17 -8.29 -2.28 15.76
CA ARG A 17 -8.46 -3.74 15.59
C ARG A 17 -8.07 -4.28 14.23
N ARG A 18 -7.59 -3.44 13.31
CA ARG A 18 -7.21 -3.85 11.96
C ARG A 18 -6.12 -2.95 11.39
N VAL A 19 -5.44 -3.43 10.36
CA VAL A 19 -4.59 -2.60 9.50
C VAL A 19 -5.22 -2.56 8.12
N GLU A 20 -5.27 -1.37 7.53
CA GLU A 20 -5.54 -1.18 6.11
C GLU A 20 -4.20 -0.96 5.39
N LEU A 21 -4.00 -1.67 4.29
CA LEU A 21 -2.86 -1.54 3.38
C LEU A 21 -3.38 -1.13 2.02
N ARG A 22 -3.18 0.15 1.66
CA ARG A 22 -3.40 0.67 0.31
C ARG A 22 -2.16 0.40 -0.52
N TYR A 23 -2.29 -0.49 -1.49
CA TYR A 23 -1.20 -0.93 -2.34
C TYR A 23 -1.44 -0.49 -3.78
N LEU A 24 -0.53 0.32 -4.33
CA LEU A 24 -0.62 0.77 -5.71
C LEU A 24 0.61 0.33 -6.49
N ILE A 25 0.36 -0.14 -7.70
CA ILE A 25 1.39 -0.46 -8.70
C ILE A 25 1.15 0.41 -9.92
N ASP A 26 2.12 1.23 -10.28
CA ASP A 26 2.08 2.07 -11.48
C ASP A 26 3.11 1.54 -12.48
N MET A 27 2.61 1.06 -13.62
CA MET A 27 3.38 0.44 -14.69
C MET A 27 3.54 1.43 -15.84
N ALA A 28 4.78 1.65 -16.25
CA ALA A 28 5.07 2.37 -17.48
C ALA A 28 4.58 1.60 -18.73
N GLU A 29 4.78 2.20 -19.90
CA GLU A 29 4.25 1.72 -21.18
C GLU A 29 4.62 0.27 -21.51
N ILE A 30 5.90 -0.11 -21.39
CA ILE A 30 6.34 -1.45 -21.80
C ILE A 30 5.83 -2.53 -20.83
N PRO A 31 5.95 -2.37 -19.50
CA PRO A 31 5.32 -3.32 -18.56
C PRO A 31 3.81 -3.40 -18.72
N THR A 32 3.13 -2.28 -19.00
CA THR A 32 1.69 -2.27 -19.24
C THR A 32 1.32 -3.06 -20.49
N PHE A 33 2.05 -2.84 -21.59
CA PHE A 33 1.85 -3.60 -22.82
C PHE A 33 2.03 -5.11 -22.58
N GLN A 34 3.11 -5.51 -21.87
CA GLN A 34 3.34 -6.91 -21.50
C GLN A 34 2.19 -7.48 -20.66
N GLU A 35 1.77 -6.76 -19.61
CA GLU A 35 0.67 -7.18 -18.74
C GLU A 35 -0.65 -7.37 -19.51
N ILE A 36 -0.95 -6.48 -20.45
CA ILE A 36 -2.16 -6.56 -21.30
C ILE A 36 -2.14 -7.83 -22.14
N GLN A 37 -1.00 -8.14 -22.77
CA GLN A 37 -0.84 -9.33 -23.59
C GLN A 37 -0.93 -10.60 -22.75
N ASP A 38 -0.18 -10.68 -21.65
CA ASP A 38 -0.11 -11.87 -20.78
C ASP A 38 -1.45 -12.18 -20.10
N SER A 39 -2.18 -11.13 -19.69
CA SER A 39 -3.48 -11.28 -19.02
C SER A 39 -4.67 -11.33 -19.98
N ALA A 40 -4.44 -11.11 -21.29
CA ALA A 40 -5.47 -11.01 -22.34
C ALA A 40 -6.63 -10.08 -21.93
N ILE A 41 -6.29 -8.89 -21.44
CA ILE A 41 -7.25 -7.85 -21.03
C ILE A 41 -7.42 -6.79 -22.11
N VAL A 42 -8.52 -6.05 -22.05
CA VAL A 42 -8.74 -4.87 -22.89
C VAL A 42 -8.52 -3.66 -21.98
N PRO A 43 -7.59 -2.74 -22.33
CA PRO A 43 -7.25 -1.59 -21.50
C PRO A 43 -8.29 -0.47 -21.63
N GLU A 44 -9.54 -0.80 -21.31
CA GLU A 44 -10.69 0.09 -21.39
C GLU A 44 -11.46 0.03 -20.07
N ASP A 45 -11.72 1.19 -19.48
CA ASP A 45 -12.39 1.31 -18.20
C ASP A 45 -13.76 0.62 -18.22
N GLY A 46 -14.02 -0.22 -17.22
CA GLY A 46 -15.27 -0.97 -17.09
C GLY A 46 -15.38 -2.21 -18.00
N HIS A 47 -14.37 -2.53 -18.81
CA HIS A 47 -14.41 -3.70 -19.68
C HIS A 47 -14.56 -5.01 -18.85
N PRO A 48 -15.42 -5.97 -19.25
CA PRO A 48 -15.72 -7.17 -18.45
C PRO A 48 -14.51 -8.06 -18.10
N SER A 49 -13.45 -8.02 -18.91
CA SER A 49 -12.21 -8.77 -18.63
C SER A 49 -11.48 -8.27 -17.37
N LEU A 50 -11.68 -7.02 -16.97
CA LEU A 50 -10.96 -6.38 -15.86
C LEU A 50 -11.36 -6.95 -14.50
N ALA A 51 -12.63 -7.31 -14.28
CA ALA A 51 -13.07 -7.82 -12.98
C ALA A 51 -12.34 -9.10 -12.57
N ARG A 52 -12.25 -10.05 -13.52
CA ARG A 52 -11.52 -11.32 -13.32
C ARG A 52 -10.02 -11.09 -13.23
N TYR A 53 -9.47 -10.18 -14.02
CA TYR A 53 -8.07 -9.78 -13.97
C TYR A 53 -7.70 -9.22 -12.59
N LEU A 54 -8.43 -8.20 -12.10
CA LEU A 54 -8.20 -7.57 -10.81
C LEU A 54 -8.29 -8.55 -9.64
N ALA A 55 -9.25 -9.47 -9.66
CA ALA A 55 -9.36 -10.51 -8.64
C ALA A 55 -8.09 -11.37 -8.57
N ARG A 56 -7.63 -11.90 -9.71
CA ARG A 56 -6.40 -12.70 -9.76
C ARG A 56 -5.15 -11.89 -9.42
N LYS A 57 -5.04 -10.68 -9.97
CA LYS A 57 -3.87 -9.82 -9.77
C LYS A 57 -3.70 -9.44 -8.30
N ALA A 58 -4.81 -9.20 -7.59
CA ALA A 58 -4.78 -8.98 -6.15
C ALA A 58 -4.29 -10.20 -5.37
N ASP A 59 -4.70 -11.42 -5.73
CA ASP A 59 -4.17 -12.62 -5.05
C ASP A 59 -2.68 -12.83 -5.33
N ILE A 60 -2.23 -12.63 -6.57
CA ILE A 60 -0.80 -12.73 -6.95
C ILE A 60 0.03 -11.69 -6.19
N LEU A 61 -0.37 -10.41 -6.21
CA LEU A 61 0.39 -9.34 -5.57
C LEU A 61 0.44 -9.52 -4.04
N LYS A 62 -0.63 -10.04 -3.43
CA LYS A 62 -0.70 -10.34 -2.00
C LYS A 62 0.37 -11.36 -1.56
N GLU A 63 0.77 -12.30 -2.41
CA GLU A 63 1.80 -13.29 -2.08
C GLU A 63 3.19 -12.66 -1.86
N GLY A 64 3.49 -11.59 -2.62
CA GLY A 64 4.70 -10.80 -2.46
C GLY A 64 4.69 -9.85 -1.26
N LEU A 65 3.56 -9.73 -0.54
CA LEU A 65 3.41 -8.82 0.60
C LEU A 65 3.48 -9.57 1.93
N ALA A 66 4.27 -9.05 2.86
CA ALA A 66 4.33 -9.51 4.24
C ALA A 66 4.02 -8.37 5.20
N LEU A 67 3.08 -8.63 6.10
CA LEU A 67 2.71 -7.73 7.19
C LEU A 67 2.71 -8.54 8.48
N GLU A 68 3.51 -8.12 9.45
CA GLU A 68 3.69 -8.84 10.71
C GLU A 68 3.51 -7.88 11.88
N VAL A 69 2.85 -8.33 12.94
CA VAL A 69 2.77 -7.62 14.22
C VAL A 69 3.31 -8.52 15.31
N ASN A 70 4.31 -8.03 16.06
CA ASN A 70 5.01 -8.78 17.10
C ASN A 70 5.52 -10.15 16.62
N GLY A 71 5.98 -10.22 15.36
CA GLY A 71 6.45 -11.45 14.71
C GLY A 71 5.35 -12.40 14.23
N ARG A 72 4.06 -12.07 14.41
CA ARG A 72 2.94 -12.84 13.87
C ARG A 72 2.52 -12.28 12.52
N ARG A 73 2.57 -13.10 11.47
CA ARG A 73 2.11 -12.71 10.13
C ARG A 73 0.59 -12.53 10.11
N LEU A 74 0.16 -11.38 9.61
CA LEU A 74 -1.24 -11.06 9.42
C LEU A 74 -1.74 -11.63 8.09
N VAL A 75 -2.98 -12.09 8.07
CA VAL A 75 -3.64 -12.54 6.84
C VAL A 75 -4.25 -11.33 6.15
N LEU A 76 -3.68 -10.95 5.01
CA LEU A 76 -4.22 -9.90 4.15
C LEU A 76 -5.47 -10.40 3.41
N GLN A 77 -6.54 -9.62 3.43
CA GLN A 77 -7.78 -9.87 2.71
C GLN A 77 -8.04 -8.70 1.77
N LYS A 78 -8.34 -8.97 0.50
CA LYS A 78 -8.68 -7.91 -0.46
C LYS A 78 -10.05 -7.33 -0.09
N GLU A 79 -10.10 -6.03 0.20
CA GLU A 79 -11.32 -5.27 0.44
C GLU A 79 -11.83 -4.63 -0.86
N SER A 80 -10.94 -4.08 -1.68
CA SER A 80 -11.28 -3.50 -2.98
C SER A 80 -10.10 -3.54 -3.95
N SER A 81 -10.39 -3.38 -5.24
CA SER A 81 -9.39 -3.31 -6.31
C SER A 81 -9.89 -2.46 -7.46
N SER A 82 -9.00 -1.69 -8.08
CA SER A 82 -9.24 -0.84 -9.24
C SER A 82 -8.06 -0.86 -10.20
N VAL A 83 -8.31 -0.45 -11.44
CA VAL A 83 -7.29 -0.18 -12.45
C VAL A 83 -7.66 1.12 -13.16
N LEU A 84 -6.64 1.90 -13.51
CA LEU A 84 -6.75 3.06 -14.38
C LEU A 84 -5.76 2.87 -15.53
N PHE A 85 -6.19 3.18 -16.74
CA PHE A 85 -5.32 3.30 -17.91
C PHE A 85 -5.13 4.77 -18.27
N SER A 86 -3.94 5.14 -18.72
CA SER A 86 -3.65 6.51 -19.16
C SER A 86 -2.74 6.49 -20.39
N PRO A 87 -2.80 7.51 -21.26
CA PRO A 87 -1.87 7.61 -22.39
C PRO A 87 -0.43 7.79 -21.89
N GLY A 88 0.50 6.99 -22.43
CA GLY A 88 1.93 7.16 -22.27
C GLY A 88 2.54 8.11 -23.31
N VAL A 89 3.83 8.40 -23.16
CA VAL A 89 4.56 9.35 -24.03
C VAL A 89 4.83 8.77 -25.41
N GLY A 90 4.96 7.45 -25.52
CA GLY A 90 5.16 6.70 -26.77
C GLY A 90 3.87 6.15 -27.36
N GLU A 91 2.71 6.77 -27.07
CA GLU A 91 1.38 6.37 -27.58
C GLU A 91 0.91 4.97 -27.11
N LEU A 92 1.60 4.37 -26.14
CA LEU A 92 1.16 3.13 -25.49
C LEU A 92 0.48 3.44 -24.16
N PRO A 93 -0.49 2.63 -23.71
CA PRO A 93 -1.13 2.86 -22.42
C PRO A 93 -0.15 2.61 -21.27
N THR A 94 -0.27 3.39 -20.20
CA THR A 94 0.22 3.08 -18.86
C THR A 94 -0.92 2.49 -18.02
N MET A 95 -0.57 1.77 -16.97
CA MET A 95 -1.54 1.12 -16.08
C MET A 95 -1.21 1.43 -14.63
N LYS A 96 -2.22 1.88 -13.89
CA LYS A 96 -2.16 2.01 -12.44
C LYS A 96 -3.17 1.10 -11.77
N LEU A 97 -2.67 0.10 -11.05
CA LEU A 97 -3.45 -0.79 -10.22
C LEU A 97 -3.55 -0.24 -8.80
N GLY A 98 -4.74 -0.30 -8.23
CA GLY A 98 -4.97 0.02 -6.82
C GLY A 98 -5.66 -1.12 -6.10
N ILE A 99 -5.13 -1.54 -4.96
CA ILE A 99 -5.72 -2.60 -4.13
C ILE A 99 -5.72 -2.13 -2.69
N VAL A 100 -6.84 -2.35 -1.99
CA VAL A 100 -6.92 -2.17 -0.55
C VAL A 100 -7.00 -3.54 0.09
N TYR A 101 -6.03 -3.84 0.95
CA TYR A 101 -6.06 -5.02 1.80
C TYR A 101 -6.39 -4.63 3.24
N GLY A 102 -7.20 -5.45 3.90
CA GLY A 102 -7.45 -5.39 5.33
C GLY A 102 -6.81 -6.58 6.05
N ALA A 103 -6.39 -6.39 7.29
CA ALA A 103 -5.93 -7.46 8.15
C ALA A 103 -6.38 -7.25 9.60
N SER A 104 -6.93 -8.30 10.22
CA SER A 104 -7.30 -8.27 11.64
C SER A 104 -6.06 -8.23 12.53
N LEU A 105 -6.12 -7.45 13.61
CA LEU A 105 -5.10 -7.37 14.64
C LEU A 105 -5.43 -8.22 15.89
N ALA A 106 -6.61 -8.84 15.95
CA ALA A 106 -7.15 -9.46 17.16
C ALA A 106 -6.17 -10.40 17.87
N ASP A 107 -5.47 -11.25 17.10
CA ASP A 107 -4.56 -12.25 17.65
C ASP A 107 -3.09 -11.82 17.63
N ALA A 108 -2.79 -10.60 17.19
CA ALA A 108 -1.41 -10.13 17.04
C ALA A 108 -1.00 -9.09 18.09
N LEU A 109 -1.98 -8.46 18.74
CA LEU A 109 -1.74 -7.40 19.73
C LEU A 109 -1.30 -7.95 21.08
N SER A 110 -0.43 -7.18 21.72
CA SER A 110 -0.04 -7.30 23.12
C SER A 110 -0.48 -6.04 23.87
N ALA A 111 -0.56 -6.14 25.21
CA ALA A 111 -0.78 -4.97 26.06
C ALA A 111 0.38 -3.97 25.86
N GLY A 112 0.05 -2.69 25.63
CA GLY A 112 1.04 -1.63 25.45
C GLY A 112 1.55 -1.51 24.02
N LEU A 113 2.87 -1.43 23.86
CA LEU A 113 3.53 -1.14 22.59
C LEU A 113 3.62 -2.38 21.70
N ASN A 114 3.19 -2.23 20.45
CA ASN A 114 3.17 -3.27 19.42
C ASN A 114 4.08 -2.86 18.28
N ARG A 115 4.79 -3.82 17.68
CA ARG A 115 5.68 -3.57 16.54
C ARG A 115 5.11 -4.16 15.27
N LEU A 116 4.90 -3.33 14.25
CA LEU A 116 4.51 -3.76 12.91
C LEU A 116 5.72 -3.72 11.97
N VAL A 117 5.85 -4.72 11.11
CA VAL A 117 6.84 -4.79 10.03
C VAL A 117 6.12 -5.08 8.71
N TYR A 118 6.44 -4.28 7.70
CA TYR A 118 5.96 -4.43 6.34
C TYR A 118 7.13 -4.74 5.40
N ARG A 119 6.88 -5.63 4.44
CA ARG A 119 7.80 -5.92 3.33
C ARG A 119 7.03 -6.14 2.04
N ASP A 120 7.56 -5.59 0.96
CA ASP A 120 7.15 -5.83 -0.40
C ASP A 120 8.26 -6.52 -1.19
N GLY A 121 7.97 -7.72 -1.69
CA GLY A 121 8.83 -8.53 -2.53
C GLY A 121 8.37 -8.59 -3.99
N ASN A 122 7.32 -7.85 -4.37
CA ASN A 122 6.87 -7.81 -5.76
C ASN A 122 7.89 -7.06 -6.63
N PHE A 123 8.04 -7.51 -7.88
CA PHE A 123 8.87 -6.86 -8.91
C PHE A 123 10.27 -6.42 -8.44
N PRO A 124 11.06 -7.29 -7.79
CA PRO A 124 12.31 -6.90 -7.12
C PRO A 124 13.32 -6.25 -8.07
N ASP A 125 13.36 -6.71 -9.32
CA ASP A 125 14.32 -6.27 -10.35
C ASP A 125 13.85 -5.03 -11.14
N ARG A 126 12.69 -4.47 -10.79
CA ARG A 126 12.15 -3.29 -11.48
C ARG A 126 12.61 -2.01 -10.81
N ALA A 127 13.12 -1.11 -11.64
CA ALA A 127 13.34 0.27 -11.28
C ALA A 127 11.99 1.01 -11.17
N GLY A 128 11.94 2.05 -10.35
CA GLY A 128 10.74 2.85 -10.18
C GLY A 128 10.75 3.62 -8.87
N TRP A 129 9.65 4.30 -8.58
CA TRP A 129 9.42 4.98 -7.32
C TRP A 129 8.90 3.95 -6.33
N LYS A 130 9.52 3.81 -5.16
CA LYS A 130 9.11 2.83 -4.14
C LYS A 130 8.91 3.54 -2.82
N GLU A 131 7.66 3.76 -2.46
CA GLU A 131 7.29 4.59 -1.33
C GLU A 131 6.40 3.84 -0.35
N VAL A 132 6.70 3.99 0.93
CA VAL A 132 5.88 3.49 2.02
C VAL A 132 5.56 4.65 2.94
N VAL A 133 4.29 4.80 3.31
CA VAL A 133 3.84 5.81 4.28
C VAL A 133 2.98 5.16 5.37
N VAL A 134 3.02 5.75 6.56
CA VAL A 134 2.37 5.21 7.76
C VAL A 134 1.47 6.26 8.38
N GLN A 135 0.20 5.92 8.61
CA GLN A 135 -0.79 6.80 9.21
C GLN A 135 -1.51 6.10 10.38
N PRO A 136 -1.52 6.68 11.59
CA PRO A 136 -2.38 6.21 12.66
C PRO A 136 -3.82 6.70 12.43
N ALA A 137 -4.80 5.82 12.58
CA ALA A 137 -6.19 6.22 12.71
C ALA A 137 -6.47 6.74 14.14
N PRO A 138 -7.62 7.41 14.39
CA PRO A 138 -8.02 7.79 15.74
C PRO A 138 -8.00 6.60 16.70
N GLY A 139 -7.52 6.83 17.94
CA GLY A 139 -7.35 5.78 18.94
C GLY A 139 -6.03 5.00 18.84
N ILE A 140 -5.11 5.39 17.94
CA ILE A 140 -3.77 4.82 17.83
C ILE A 140 -2.70 5.90 18.08
N VAL A 141 -1.80 5.62 19.03
CA VAL A 141 -0.59 6.39 19.25
C VAL A 141 0.56 5.75 18.49
N LEU A 142 1.05 6.44 17.47
CA LEU A 142 2.27 6.05 16.76
C LEU A 142 3.51 6.56 17.53
N ALA A 143 4.24 5.64 18.17
CA ALA A 143 5.41 5.98 18.97
C ALA A 143 6.68 6.18 18.14
N SER A 144 6.87 5.37 17.09
CA SER A 144 8.02 5.49 16.18
C SER A 144 7.70 4.82 14.84
N SER A 145 8.37 5.26 13.77
CA SER A 145 8.18 4.75 12.41
C SER A 145 9.45 5.00 11.58
N SER A 146 9.81 4.04 10.74
CA SER A 146 10.86 4.21 9.73
C SER A 146 10.36 4.88 8.44
N ALA A 147 9.04 4.97 8.28
CA ALA A 147 8.38 5.55 7.12
C ALA A 147 7.71 6.89 7.47
N PRO A 148 7.67 7.87 6.54
CA PRO A 148 7.02 9.15 6.76
C PRO A 148 5.50 9.01 6.84
N ARG A 149 4.84 10.05 7.36
CA ARG A 149 3.36 10.12 7.44
C ARG A 149 2.70 10.66 6.17
N GLN A 150 3.44 11.45 5.42
CA GLN A 150 2.98 12.08 4.18
C GLN A 150 3.74 11.47 3.03
N ASP A 151 3.04 11.25 1.93
CA ASP A 151 3.67 10.83 0.69
C ASP A 151 4.23 12.02 -0.08
N ARG A 152 5.21 11.73 -0.92
CA ARG A 152 5.82 12.67 -1.85
C ARG A 152 5.18 12.56 -3.22
N SER A 153 4.65 11.38 -3.57
CA SER A 153 4.14 11.09 -4.91
C SER A 153 2.64 11.35 -5.10
N ARG A 154 1.93 11.80 -4.05
CA ARG A 154 0.45 11.85 -4.03
C ARG A 154 -0.15 10.52 -4.49
N GLN A 155 0.25 9.43 -3.83
CA GLN A 155 -0.15 8.08 -4.20
C GLN A 155 0.18 7.71 -5.66
N LEU A 156 1.39 8.00 -6.15
CA LEU A 156 1.82 7.77 -7.55
C LEU A 156 0.95 8.52 -8.58
N THR A 157 0.51 9.75 -8.29
CA THR A 157 -0.18 10.59 -9.28
C THR A 157 0.68 11.77 -9.73
N ASP A 158 1.67 12.13 -8.93
CA ASP A 158 2.51 13.31 -9.15
C ASP A 158 3.93 12.94 -8.76
N TYR A 159 4.89 13.05 -9.66
CA TYR A 159 6.28 12.68 -9.41
C TYR A 159 7.12 13.97 -9.34
N PRO A 160 7.49 14.43 -8.13
CA PRO A 160 8.25 15.67 -7.98
C PRO A 160 9.53 15.62 -8.82
N THR A 161 9.75 16.67 -9.62
CA THR A 161 10.89 16.78 -10.54
C THR A 161 12.13 17.41 -9.91
N ASP A 162 12.13 17.60 -8.59
CA ASP A 162 13.28 18.18 -7.88
C ASP A 162 14.52 17.27 -8.05
N LEU A 163 15.47 17.76 -8.85
CA LEU A 163 16.66 17.04 -9.30
C LEU A 163 17.66 16.75 -8.17
N LEU A 164 17.49 17.35 -6.99
CA LEU A 164 18.38 17.14 -5.85
C LEU A 164 18.00 15.93 -5.00
N ALA A 165 16.73 15.49 -5.06
CA ALA A 165 16.24 14.39 -4.23
C ALA A 165 16.05 13.11 -5.05
N SER A 166 16.81 12.07 -4.72
CA SER A 166 16.60 10.75 -5.34
C SER A 166 15.19 10.22 -5.05
N PRO A 167 14.57 9.50 -6.01
CA PRO A 167 13.27 8.88 -5.79
C PRO A 167 13.37 7.83 -4.67
N PRO A 168 12.38 7.76 -3.75
CA PRO A 168 12.31 6.73 -2.73
C PRO A 168 12.49 5.32 -3.30
N GLN A 169 13.26 4.48 -2.59
CA GLN A 169 13.48 3.06 -2.91
C GLN A 169 12.98 2.14 -1.78
N THR A 170 12.04 2.62 -0.98
CA THR A 170 11.57 1.96 0.23
C THR A 170 10.53 0.87 -0.11
N LEU A 171 10.89 -0.39 0.15
CA LEU A 171 9.98 -1.54 0.07
C LEU A 171 9.74 -2.21 1.42
N GLN A 172 10.33 -1.67 2.48
CA GLN A 172 10.22 -2.20 3.83
C GLN A 172 10.03 -1.06 4.80
N ALA A 173 9.17 -1.28 5.79
CA ALA A 173 8.97 -0.32 6.86
C ALA A 173 8.72 -1.05 8.19
N TRP A 174 9.05 -0.38 9.28
CA TRP A 174 8.62 -0.79 10.60
C TRP A 174 8.04 0.39 11.35
N LEU A 175 7.14 0.11 12.28
CA LEU A 175 6.61 1.08 13.22
C LEU A 175 6.31 0.44 14.56
N THR A 176 6.22 1.27 15.59
CA THR A 176 5.73 0.88 16.90
C THR A 176 4.54 1.75 17.29
N PHE A 177 3.47 1.12 17.76
CA PHE A 177 2.23 1.79 18.07
C PHE A 177 1.55 1.19 19.31
N ALA A 178 0.69 1.96 19.95
CA ALA A 178 -0.19 1.48 21.01
C ALA A 178 -1.61 1.97 20.75
N SER A 179 -2.61 1.26 21.25
CA SER A 179 -3.96 1.82 21.35
C SER A 179 -3.98 2.90 22.42
N GLU A 180 -4.70 3.98 22.16
CA GLU A 180 -5.00 4.96 23.21
C GLU A 180 -5.77 4.24 24.33
N ALA A 181 -5.33 4.46 25.57
CA ALA A 181 -6.13 4.02 26.71
C ALA A 181 -7.47 4.77 26.67
N PRO A 182 -8.62 4.11 26.94
CA PRO A 182 -9.86 4.83 27.09
C PRO A 182 -9.67 5.91 28.16
N ALA A 183 -10.02 7.15 27.84
CA ALA A 183 -10.00 8.24 28.81
C ALA A 183 -10.86 7.80 30.00
N ALA A 184 -10.27 7.78 31.20
CA ALA A 184 -11.04 7.52 32.40
C ALA A 184 -12.11 8.60 32.52
N VAL A 185 -13.37 8.22 32.36
CA VAL A 185 -14.50 9.10 32.66
C VAL A 185 -14.45 9.39 34.16
N SER A 186 -13.96 10.57 34.50
CA SER A 186 -14.01 11.07 35.87
C SER A 186 -15.48 11.35 36.18
N ALA A 187 -16.13 10.41 36.87
CA ALA A 187 -17.46 10.63 37.41
C ALA A 187 -17.35 11.71 38.49
N ALA A 188 -17.67 12.95 38.13
CA ALA A 188 -17.94 13.99 39.11
C ALA A 188 -19.22 13.58 39.87
N VAL A 189 -19.03 12.93 41.02
CA VAL A 189 -20.08 12.80 42.02
C VAL A 189 -20.22 14.18 42.65
N GLY A 190 -21.22 14.93 42.18
CA GLY A 190 -21.64 16.19 42.79
C GLY A 190 -22.38 15.93 44.12
N PRO A 191 -22.29 16.87 45.08
CA PRO A 191 -22.87 16.74 46.42
C PRO A 191 -24.40 16.77 46.44
#